data_AF-A0AA40ZWV7-F1
#
_entry.id   AF-A0AA40ZWV7-F1
#
_cell.length_a   1.000
_cell.length_b   1.000
_cell.length_c   1.000
_cell.angle_alpha   90.00
_cell.angle_beta   90.00
_cell.angle_gamma   90.00
#
_symmetry.space_group_name_H-M   'P 1'
#
loop_
_entity.id
_entity.type
_entity.pdbx_description
1 polymer ?
#
loop_
_entity_poly.entity_id
_entity_poly.type
_entity_poly.pdbx_seq_one_letter_code
_entity_poly.pdbx_strand_id
1 'polypeptide(L)'
;MTLDAYNPFDPGLPPARARALPWLTVMAGSLTAIVPVVAIVPLQPPMGLLMLLAWRLVARFALRLWAAAPLGLFDDLVSGQPLGSAVLLWSLTSLAIDLFEHRLVFRDFWQDWLIASGAIAFCLIAGRFLAVPVGAQVDAPLLIQIAITILLFPMATRLVAWIDRKRGRNEVGA
;
A
#
# COMPACT_ATOMS: atom_id res chain seq x y z
N MET A 1 -26.18 -20.79 14.46
CA MET A 1 -25.48 -19.49 14.56
C MET A 1 -24.77 -19.47 15.89
N THR A 2 -23.55 -20.00 15.94
CA THR A 2 -22.73 -20.03 17.15
C THR A 2 -22.20 -18.61 17.36
N LEU A 3 -22.64 -17.95 18.43
CA LEU A 3 -22.02 -16.71 18.85
C LEU A 3 -20.64 -17.10 19.39
N ASP A 4 -19.60 -16.91 18.60
CA ASP A 4 -18.22 -17.05 19.08
C ASP A 4 -18.10 -16.17 20.33
N ALA A 5 -17.98 -16.81 21.49
CA ALA A 5 -17.93 -16.14 22.77
C ALA A 5 -16.71 -15.22 22.76
N TYR A 6 -16.95 -13.91 22.75
CA TYR A 6 -15.88 -12.93 22.90
C TYR A 6 -15.20 -13.17 24.25
N ASN A 7 -14.04 -13.82 24.20
CA ASN A 7 -13.19 -14.03 25.36
C ASN A 7 -12.18 -12.87 25.42
N PRO A 8 -12.35 -11.90 26.34
CA PRO A 8 -11.44 -10.76 26.47
C PRO A 8 -10.03 -11.16 26.95
N PHE A 9 -9.85 -12.41 27.39
CA PHE A 9 -8.57 -12.96 27.88
C PHE A 9 -7.94 -13.95 26.90
N ASP A 10 -8.48 -14.10 25.69
CA ASP A 10 -7.85 -14.93 24.66
C ASP A 10 -6.50 -14.29 24.33
N PRO A 11 -5.36 -14.99 24.53
CA PRO A 11 -4.05 -14.43 24.24
C PRO A 11 -4.06 -13.95 22.80
N GLY A 12 -3.77 -12.66 22.63
CA GLY A 12 -3.76 -12.03 21.34
C GLY A 12 -2.87 -12.78 20.32
N LEU A 13 -3.03 -12.44 19.03
CA LEU A 13 -2.11 -12.94 18.01
C LEU A 13 -0.66 -12.73 18.48
N PRO A 14 0.19 -13.77 18.42
CA PRO A 14 1.59 -13.66 18.82
C PRO A 14 2.25 -12.43 18.17
N PRO A 15 3.11 -11.69 18.89
CA PRO A 15 3.67 -10.42 18.41
C PRO A 15 4.39 -10.54 17.06
N ALA A 16 4.92 -11.72 16.74
CA ALA A 16 5.48 -12.02 15.43
C ALA A 16 4.42 -12.01 14.30
N ARG A 17 3.23 -12.60 14.53
CA ARG A 17 2.14 -12.62 13.55
C ARG A 17 1.56 -11.23 13.34
N ALA A 18 1.38 -10.47 14.41
CA ALA A 18 0.90 -9.09 14.36
C ALA A 18 1.81 -8.19 13.50
N ARG A 19 3.13 -8.37 13.58
CA ARG A 19 4.12 -7.65 12.75
C ARG A 19 4.22 -8.15 11.32
N ALA A 20 3.93 -9.44 11.08
CA ALA A 20 3.97 -10.03 9.74
C ALA A 20 2.74 -9.66 8.88
N LEU A 21 1.59 -9.38 9.50
CA LEU A 21 0.35 -9.07 8.79
C LEU A 21 0.48 -7.91 7.77
N PRO A 22 1.01 -6.73 8.13
CA PRO A 22 1.20 -5.65 7.17
C PRO A 22 2.07 -6.07 5.97
N TRP A 23 3.19 -6.75 6.23
CA TRP A 23 4.08 -7.24 5.19
C TRP A 23 3.38 -8.22 4.25
N LEU A 24 2.68 -9.22 4.80
CA LEU A 24 1.99 -10.23 4.02
C LEU A 24 0.90 -9.64 3.14
N THR A 25 0.14 -8.66 3.65
CA THR A 25 -0.92 -8.02 2.84
C THR A 25 -0.36 -7.15 1.71
N VAL A 26 0.79 -6.50 1.91
CA VAL A 26 1.47 -5.77 0.82
C VAL A 26 1.99 -6.74 -0.23
N MET A 27 2.67 -7.82 0.19
CA MET A 27 3.15 -8.86 -0.72
C MET A 27 2.00 -9.53 -1.47
N ALA A 28 0.87 -9.81 -0.79
CA ALA A 28 -0.33 -10.35 -1.43
C ALA A 28 -0.93 -9.37 -2.46
N GLY A 29 -0.89 -8.07 -2.17
CA GLY A 29 -1.23 -7.02 -3.13
C GLY A 29 -0.31 -7.05 -4.35
N SER A 30 1.00 -7.11 -4.15
CA SER A 30 1.98 -7.21 -5.25
C SER A 30 1.78 -8.48 -6.08
N LEU A 31 1.45 -9.62 -5.47
CA LEU A 31 1.18 -10.88 -6.19
C LEU A 31 0.01 -10.79 -7.18
N THR A 32 -0.92 -9.84 -7.00
CA THR A 32 -1.97 -9.61 -7.99
C THR A 32 -1.41 -9.21 -9.35
N ALA A 33 -0.20 -8.62 -9.41
CA ALA A 33 0.51 -8.30 -10.65
C ALA A 33 0.78 -9.52 -11.55
N ILE A 34 0.87 -10.72 -10.96
CA ILE A 34 1.09 -11.98 -11.70
C ILE A 34 -0.19 -12.49 -12.35
N VAL A 35 -1.37 -12.14 -11.80
CA VAL A 35 -2.64 -12.65 -12.31
C VAL A 35 -2.79 -12.14 -13.74
N PRO A 36 -2.88 -13.03 -14.75
CA PRO A 36 -3.01 -12.62 -16.14
C PRO A 36 -4.40 -12.03 -16.34
N VAL A 37 -4.55 -10.74 -16.07
CA VAL A 37 -5.74 -10.00 -16.44
C VAL A 37 -5.65 -9.83 -17.94
N VAL A 38 -6.55 -10.50 -18.67
CA VAL A 38 -6.70 -10.36 -20.13
C VAL A 38 -7.28 -8.97 -20.41
N ALA A 39 -6.45 -7.94 -20.28
CA ALA A 39 -6.78 -6.57 -20.60
C ALA A 39 -5.99 -6.14 -21.83
N ILE A 40 -6.70 -5.55 -22.80
CA ILE A 40 -6.12 -4.98 -24.03
C ILE A 40 -5.22 -3.77 -23.71
N VAL A 41 -5.31 -3.24 -22.48
CA VAL A 41 -4.59 -2.07 -21.98
C VAL A 41 -4.08 -2.37 -20.56
N PRO A 42 -2.84 -1.97 -20.19
CA PRO A 42 -2.30 -2.17 -18.85
C PRO A 42 -2.99 -1.23 -17.83
N LEU A 43 -4.23 -1.55 -17.47
CA LEU A 43 -5.07 -0.81 -16.52
C LEU A 43 -4.88 -1.28 -15.08
N GLN A 44 -4.00 -2.27 -14.86
CA GLN A 44 -3.92 -2.94 -13.58
C GLN A 44 -3.33 -2.00 -12.52
N PRO A 45 -4.11 -1.63 -11.48
CA PRO A 45 -3.61 -0.75 -10.44
C PRO A 45 -2.49 -1.44 -9.63
N PRO A 46 -1.45 -0.72 -9.18
CA PRO A 46 -0.39 -1.27 -8.36
C PRO A 46 -0.93 -1.56 -6.95
N MET A 47 -1.52 -2.75 -6.77
CA MET A 47 -2.19 -3.14 -5.53
C MET A 47 -1.22 -3.25 -4.35
N GLY A 48 0.04 -3.63 -4.58
CA GLY A 48 1.09 -3.64 -3.54
C GLY A 48 1.33 -2.26 -2.96
N LEU A 49 1.52 -1.27 -3.82
CA LEU A 49 1.69 0.13 -3.43
C LEU A 49 0.45 0.67 -2.70
N LEU A 50 -0.76 0.35 -3.19
CA LEU A 50 -2.00 0.74 -2.51
C LEU A 50 -2.06 0.20 -1.08
N MET A 51 -1.71 -1.07 -0.88
CA MET A 51 -1.70 -1.65 0.45
C MET A 51 -0.62 -1.04 1.33
N LEU A 52 0.58 -0.75 0.80
CA LEU A 52 1.65 -0.07 1.54
C LEU A 52 1.18 1.30 2.04
N LEU A 53 0.57 2.09 1.16
CA LEU A 53 0.05 3.42 1.50
C LEU A 53 -1.09 3.32 2.51
N ALA A 54 -2.01 2.36 2.35
CA ALA A 54 -3.11 2.16 3.28
C ALA A 54 -2.59 1.82 4.68
N TRP A 55 -1.57 0.95 4.81
CA TRP A 55 -0.93 0.66 6.10
C TRP A 55 -0.21 1.88 6.68
N ARG A 56 0.58 2.61 5.88
CA ARG A 56 1.28 3.83 6.31
C ARG A 56 0.34 4.92 6.82
N LEU A 57 -0.81 5.10 6.19
CA LEU A 57 -1.74 6.18 6.51
C LEU A 57 -2.77 5.78 7.58
N VAL A 58 -3.19 4.51 7.66
CA VAL A 58 -4.14 4.06 8.69
C VAL A 58 -3.41 3.67 9.99
N ALA A 59 -2.32 2.91 9.88
CA ALA A 59 -1.58 2.37 11.02
C ALA A 59 -0.10 2.78 10.92
N ARG A 60 0.16 4.06 11.22
CA ARG A 60 1.45 4.76 11.07
C ARG A 60 2.67 3.95 11.55
N PHE A 61 2.52 3.21 12.65
CA PHE A 61 3.59 2.43 13.28
C PHE A 61 3.61 0.94 12.89
N ALA A 62 2.71 0.49 12.02
CA ALA A 62 2.65 -0.91 11.59
C ALA A 62 3.81 -1.29 10.67
N LEU A 63 4.28 -0.35 9.85
CA LEU A 63 5.43 -0.52 8.96
C LEU A 63 6.52 0.49 9.32
N ARG A 64 7.76 0.01 9.47
CA ARG A 64 8.93 0.88 9.65
C ARG A 64 9.24 1.57 8.32
N LEU A 65 9.86 2.74 8.36
CA LEU A 65 10.23 3.51 7.17
C LEU A 65 11.05 2.70 6.15
N TRP A 66 12.00 1.88 6.62
CA TRP A 66 12.84 1.04 5.75
C TRP A 66 12.10 -0.14 5.12
N ALA A 67 10.90 -0.50 5.57
CA ALA A 67 10.15 -1.64 5.04
C ALA A 67 9.70 -1.42 3.58
N ALA A 68 9.62 -0.16 3.14
CA ALA A 68 9.29 0.17 1.77
C ALA A 68 10.33 -0.34 0.76
N ALA A 69 11.62 -0.35 1.11
CA ALA A 69 12.68 -0.81 0.23
C ALA A 69 12.60 -2.32 -0.11
N PRO A 70 12.55 -3.25 0.86
CA PRO A 70 12.43 -4.67 0.55
C PRO A 70 11.08 -5.04 -0.06
N LEU A 71 9.98 -4.37 0.33
CA LEU A 71 8.68 -4.58 -0.28
C LEU A 71 8.65 -4.09 -1.74
N GLY A 72 9.30 -2.96 -2.03
CA GLY A 72 9.47 -2.47 -3.40
C GLY A 72 10.34 -3.41 -4.24
N LEU A 73 11.39 -3.99 -3.67
CA LEU A 73 12.23 -4.96 -4.39
C LEU A 73 11.42 -6.21 -4.76
N PHE A 74 10.57 -6.68 -3.85
CA PHE A 74 9.66 -7.78 -4.12
C PHE A 74 8.68 -7.42 -5.25
N ASP A 75 8.13 -6.20 -5.23
CA ASP A 75 7.22 -5.72 -6.28
C ASP A 75 7.89 -5.62 -7.65
N ASP A 76 9.12 -5.14 -7.73
CA ASP A 76 9.92 -5.08 -8.97
C ASP A 76 10.11 -6.50 -9.56
N LEU A 77 10.46 -7.48 -8.71
CA LEU A 77 10.64 -8.88 -9.12
C LEU A 77 9.35 -9.53 -9.59
N VAL A 78 8.23 -9.22 -8.93
CA VAL A 78 6.92 -9.80 -9.20
C VAL A 78 6.28 -9.17 -10.43
N SER A 79 6.43 -7.86 -10.61
CA SER A 79 5.84 -7.10 -11.71
C SER A 79 6.71 -7.10 -12.97
N GLY A 80 7.97 -7.53 -12.89
CA GLY A 80 8.92 -7.53 -14.01
C GLY A 80 9.36 -6.13 -14.46
N GLN A 81 9.22 -5.12 -13.58
CA GLN A 81 9.67 -3.76 -13.83
C GLN A 81 11.21 -3.66 -13.66
N PRO A 82 11.86 -2.59 -14.15
CA PRO A 82 13.29 -2.42 -13.94
C PRO A 82 13.63 -2.49 -12.45
N LEU A 83 14.56 -3.40 -12.11
CA LEU A 83 14.90 -3.70 -10.73
C LEU A 83 15.41 -2.43 -10.03
N GLY A 84 14.79 -2.09 -8.90
CA GLY A 84 15.11 -0.88 -8.13
C GLY A 84 14.16 0.29 -8.36
N SER A 85 13.26 0.22 -9.35
CA SER A 85 12.26 1.26 -9.61
C SER A 85 11.29 1.40 -8.43
N ALA A 86 10.59 0.32 -8.07
CA ALA A 86 9.67 0.33 -6.94
C ALA A 86 10.43 0.52 -5.62
N VAL A 87 11.64 -0.05 -5.47
CA VAL A 87 12.49 0.21 -4.29
C VAL A 87 12.68 1.71 -4.06
N LEU A 88 13.10 2.44 -5.10
CA LEU A 88 13.35 3.87 -5.03
C LEU A 88 12.06 4.65 -4.77
N LEU A 89 11.02 4.39 -5.55
CA LEU A 89 9.76 5.15 -5.50
C LEU A 89 9.00 4.93 -4.20
N TRP A 90 8.94 3.69 -3.71
CA TRP A 90 8.24 3.37 -2.47
C TRP A 90 8.98 3.91 -1.27
N SER A 91 10.31 3.89 -1.29
CA SER A 91 11.15 4.49 -0.25
C SER A 91 10.99 6.00 -0.21
N LEU A 92 11.06 6.67 -1.37
CA LEU A 92 10.90 8.11 -1.49
C LEU A 92 9.50 8.56 -1.04
N THR A 93 8.47 7.82 -1.43
CA THR A 93 7.09 8.08 -1.02
C THR A 93 6.91 7.88 0.48
N SER A 94 7.47 6.82 1.05
CA SER A 94 7.40 6.58 2.49
C SER A 94 8.12 7.64 3.29
N LEU A 95 9.24 8.16 2.77
CA LEU A 95 9.95 9.29 3.35
C LEU A 95 9.11 10.57 3.26
N ALA A 96 8.52 10.86 2.09
CA ALA A 96 7.66 12.02 1.91
C ALA A 96 6.47 12.01 2.89
N ILE A 97 5.79 10.87 3.05
CA ILE A 97 4.69 10.70 4.03
C ILE A 97 5.19 10.99 5.44
N ASP A 98 6.38 10.52 5.81
CA ASP A 98 6.97 10.76 7.13
C ASP A 98 7.23 12.26 7.37
N LEU A 99 7.72 12.97 6.35
CA LEU A 99 7.90 14.43 6.41
C LEU A 99 6.57 15.16 6.58
N PHE A 100 5.51 14.76 5.86
CA PHE A 100 4.18 15.35 6.01
C PHE A 100 3.59 15.07 7.40
N GLU A 101 3.82 13.88 7.93
CA GLU A 101 3.31 13.46 9.23
C GLU A 101 3.87 14.30 10.37
N HIS A 102 5.14 14.72 10.30
CA HIS A 102 5.74 15.62 11.28
C HIS A 102 5.15 17.04 11.24
N ARG A 103 4.50 17.42 10.13
CA ARG A 103 3.94 18.78 9.94
C ARG A 103 2.44 18.84 10.22
N LEU A 104 1.71 17.74 10.01
CA LEU A 104 0.26 17.68 10.13
C LEU A 104 -0.15 17.00 11.45
N VAL A 105 -0.34 17.82 12.49
CA VAL A 105 -0.73 17.36 13.84
C VAL A 105 -2.15 16.77 13.86
N PHE A 106 -3.08 17.36 13.10
CA PHE A 106 -4.44 16.85 12.93
C PHE A 106 -4.65 16.44 11.48
N ARG A 107 -4.99 15.16 11.28
CA ARG A 107 -5.18 14.59 9.96
C ARG A 107 -6.58 14.01 9.83
N ASP A 108 -7.33 14.58 8.90
CA ASP A 108 -8.63 14.07 8.50
C ASP A 108 -8.49 13.12 7.31
N PHE A 109 -9.54 12.33 7.08
CA PHE A 109 -9.63 11.41 5.96
C PHE A 109 -9.30 12.06 4.60
N TRP A 110 -9.74 13.31 4.38
CA TRP A 110 -9.46 14.03 3.13
C TRP A 110 -7.98 14.33 2.93
N GLN A 111 -7.25 14.65 4.00
CA GLN A 111 -5.80 14.89 3.92
C GLN A 111 -5.08 13.58 3.61
N ASP A 112 -5.47 12.48 4.28
CA ASP A 112 -4.93 11.15 4.00
C ASP A 112 -5.18 10.73 2.54
N TRP A 113 -6.38 10.98 2.03
CA TRP A 113 -6.72 10.69 0.65
C TRP A 113 -5.92 11.56 -0.34
N LEU A 114 -5.69 12.84 -0.04
CA LEU A 114 -4.92 13.74 -0.89
C LEU A 114 -3.42 13.36 -0.91
N ILE A 115 -2.84 13.01 0.24
CA ILE A 115 -1.47 12.51 0.36
C ILE A 115 -1.32 11.20 -0.42
N ALA A 116 -2.24 10.26 -0.24
CA ALA A 116 -2.26 9.01 -0.99
C ALA A 116 -2.38 9.25 -2.49
N SER A 117 -3.24 10.16 -2.91
CA SER A 117 -3.45 10.49 -4.32
C SER A 117 -2.19 11.05 -4.96
N GLY A 118 -1.51 11.98 -4.29
CA GLY A 118 -0.23 12.52 -4.73
C GLY A 118 0.87 11.45 -4.79
N ALA A 119 0.94 10.58 -3.79
CA ALA A 119 1.88 9.46 -3.74
C ALA A 119 1.67 8.46 -4.89
N ILE A 120 0.41 8.07 -5.15
CA ILE A 120 0.04 7.17 -6.25
C ILE A 120 0.41 7.79 -7.59
N ALA A 121 0.01 9.04 -7.83
CA ALA A 121 0.32 9.75 -9.07
C ALA A 121 1.83 9.87 -9.27
N PHE A 122 2.57 10.25 -8.23
CA PHE A 122 4.03 10.35 -8.26
C PHE A 122 4.68 9.02 -8.63
N CYS A 123 4.34 7.92 -7.97
CA CYS A 123 4.92 6.61 -8.25
C CYS A 123 4.59 6.11 -9.67
N LEU A 124 3.36 6.29 -10.14
CA LEU A 124 2.96 5.83 -11.48
C LEU A 124 3.61 6.67 -12.59
N ILE A 125 3.69 7.98 -12.42
CA ILE A 125 4.35 8.88 -13.38
C ILE A 125 5.86 8.63 -13.39
N ALA A 126 6.51 8.62 -12.23
CA ALA A 126 7.95 8.42 -12.13
C ALA A 126 8.36 6.99 -12.56
N GLY A 127 7.57 5.97 -12.19
CA GLY A 127 7.79 4.59 -12.65
C GLY A 127 7.71 4.47 -14.17
N ARG A 128 6.80 5.21 -14.82
CA ARG A 128 6.70 5.27 -16.29
C ARG A 128 7.94 5.90 -16.94
N PHE A 129 8.52 6.94 -16.33
CA PHE A 129 9.78 7.54 -16.80
C PHE A 129 10.98 6.59 -16.64
N LEU A 130 10.98 5.75 -15.60
CA LEU A 130 12.03 4.76 -15.36
C LEU A 130 11.89 3.52 -16.27
N ALA A 131 10.66 3.11 -16.59
CA ALA A 131 10.38 1.86 -17.29
C ALA A 131 10.36 1.96 -18.82
N VAL A 132 10.05 3.11 -19.41
CA VAL A 132 9.80 3.22 -20.85
C VAL A 132 10.48 4.45 -21.45
N PRO A 133 11.17 4.34 -22.60
CA PRO A 133 11.75 5.48 -23.31
C PRO A 133 10.71 6.57 -23.64
N VAL A 134 11.16 7.82 -23.66
CA VAL A 134 10.35 9.07 -23.71
C VAL A 134 9.42 9.20 -24.95
N GLY A 135 9.49 8.29 -25.93
CA GLY A 135 8.80 8.38 -27.23
C GLY A 135 7.43 7.68 -27.36
N ALA A 136 6.97 6.90 -26.38
CA ALA A 136 5.69 6.18 -26.50
C ALA A 136 4.52 7.02 -25.94
N GLN A 137 3.57 7.39 -26.79
CA GLN A 137 2.38 8.18 -26.46
C GLN A 137 1.35 7.28 -25.76
N VAL A 138 1.44 7.17 -24.43
CA VAL A 138 0.61 6.26 -23.61
C VAL A 138 0.00 7.00 -22.42
N ASP A 139 -0.41 8.25 -22.63
CA ASP A 139 -0.84 9.15 -21.55
C ASP A 139 -2.25 8.82 -21.04
N ALA A 140 -3.19 8.53 -21.94
CA ALA A 140 -4.59 8.26 -21.59
C ALA A 140 -4.78 7.05 -20.65
N PRO A 141 -4.19 5.85 -20.90
CA PRO A 141 -4.40 4.71 -20.01
C PRO A 141 -3.70 4.86 -18.66
N LEU A 142 -2.56 5.56 -18.60
CA LEU A 142 -1.89 5.89 -17.34
C LEU A 142 -2.77 6.77 -16.46
N LEU A 143 -3.40 7.80 -17.04
CA LEU A 143 -4.32 8.67 -16.30
C LEU A 143 -5.54 7.91 -15.77
N ILE A 144 -6.11 7.01 -16.58
CA ILE A 144 -7.22 6.15 -16.15
C ILE A 144 -6.77 5.23 -15.01
N GLN A 145 -5.59 4.63 -15.12
CA GLN A 145 -5.02 3.78 -14.08
C GLN A 145 -4.79 4.55 -12.77
N ILE A 146 -4.24 5.77 -12.83
CA ILE A 146 -4.08 6.65 -11.66
C ILE A 146 -5.44 6.92 -11.03
N ALA A 147 -6.44 7.31 -11.82
CA ALA A 147 -7.79 7.62 -11.31
C ALA A 147 -8.44 6.40 -10.62
N ILE A 148 -8.36 5.22 -11.22
CA ILE A 148 -8.87 3.97 -10.63
C ILE A 148 -8.15 3.66 -9.32
N THR A 149 -6.82 3.79 -9.31
CA THR A 149 -5.99 3.51 -8.13
C THR A 149 -6.35 4.46 -6.98
N ILE A 150 -6.50 5.76 -7.26
CA ILE A 150 -6.93 6.77 -6.28
C ILE A 150 -8.32 6.45 -5.72
N LEU A 151 -9.24 5.99 -6.57
CA LEU A 151 -10.60 5.66 -6.17
C LEU A 151 -10.69 4.35 -5.37
N LEU A 152 -9.75 3.42 -5.59
CA LEU A 152 -9.61 2.18 -4.82
C LEU A 152 -8.97 2.40 -3.44
N PHE A 153 -8.19 3.46 -3.26
CA PHE A 153 -7.56 3.77 -1.98
C PHE A 153 -8.52 3.77 -0.76
N PRO A 154 -9.71 4.43 -0.78
CA PRO A 154 -10.64 4.36 0.34
C PRO A 154 -11.18 2.95 0.65
N MET A 155 -11.24 2.06 -0.35
CA MET A 155 -11.58 0.66 -0.10
C MET A 155 -10.41 -0.06 0.58
N ALA A 156 -9.17 0.20 0.13
CA ALA A 156 -7.98 -0.38 0.75
C ALA A 156 -7.80 0.08 2.21
N THR A 157 -8.04 1.34 2.53
CA THR A 157 -7.97 1.83 3.93
C THR A 157 -9.04 1.20 4.81
N ARG A 158 -10.25 0.97 4.31
CA ARG A 158 -11.29 0.23 5.05
C ARG A 158 -10.88 -1.21 5.34
N LEU A 159 -10.30 -1.89 4.35
CA LEU A 159 -9.78 -3.24 4.52
C LEU A 159 -8.67 -3.28 5.57
N VAL A 160 -7.68 -2.40 5.45
CA VAL A 160 -6.58 -2.27 6.43
C VAL A 160 -7.12 -1.94 7.81
N ALA A 161 -8.02 -0.97 7.96
CA ALA A 161 -8.59 -0.60 9.25
C ALA A 161 -9.40 -1.74 9.90
N TRP A 162 -9.98 -2.64 9.10
CA TRP A 162 -10.64 -3.84 9.61
C TRP A 162 -9.63 -4.88 10.09
N ILE A 163 -8.55 -5.11 9.33
CA ILE A 163 -7.45 -6.01 9.69
C ILE A 163 -6.73 -5.50 10.95
N ASP A 164 -6.43 -4.21 10.99
CA ASP A 164 -5.71 -3.56 12.09
C ASP A 164 -6.53 -3.55 13.38
N ARG A 165 -7.85 -3.35 13.31
CA ARG A 165 -8.72 -3.50 14.50
C ARG A 165 -8.70 -4.91 15.08
N LYS A 166 -8.59 -5.94 14.24
CA LYS A 166 -8.44 -7.33 14.70
C LYS A 166 -7.05 -7.58 15.30
N ARG A 167 -6.03 -6.88 14.80
CA ARG A 167 -4.68 -6.91 15.38
C ARG A 167 -4.62 -6.18 16.73
N GLY A 168 -5.16 -4.97 16.85
CA GLY A 168 -5.06 -4.12 18.05
C GLY A 168 -5.96 -4.56 19.20
N ARG A 169 -7.14 -5.14 18.94
CA ARG A 169 -8.00 -5.78 19.98
C ARG A 169 -7.26 -6.85 20.79
N ASN A 170 -6.19 -7.39 20.23
CA ASN A 170 -5.40 -8.47 20.80
C ASN A 170 -4.15 -7.97 21.55
N GLU A 171 -3.79 -6.67 21.44
CA GLU A 171 -2.62 -6.08 22.13
C GLU A 171 -2.99 -5.38 23.46
N VAL A 172 -4.25 -4.97 23.66
CA VAL A 172 -4.73 -4.23 24.86
C VAL A 172 -5.09 -5.16 26.04
N GLY A 173 -5.04 -6.48 25.85
CA GLY A 173 -5.24 -7.48 26.90
C GLY A 173 -3.96 -7.93 27.63
N ALA A 174 -2.84 -7.20 27.47
CA ALA A 174 -1.55 -7.49 28.07
C ALA A 174 -1.26 -6.62 29.30
#